data_AF-A0A8H5I6N0-F1
#
_entry.id   AF-A0A8H5I6N0-F1
#
_cell.length_a   1.000
_cell.length_b   1.000
_cell.length_c   1.000
_cell.angle_alpha   90.00
_cell.angle_beta   90.00
_cell.angle_gamma   90.00
#
_symmetry.space_group_name_H-M   'P 1'
#
loop_
_entity.id
_entity.type
_entity.pdbx_description
1 polymer ?
#
loop_
_entity_poly.entity_id
_entity_poly.type
_entity_poly.pdbx_seq_one_letter_code
_entity_poly.pdbx_strand_id
1 'polypeptide(L)'
;MPSIEARISTSSPVFDLESEHDHTITVDLFLQHSRPITFLTQNLRLFDSPMNKGGLTFTDSQTGTEARRNRIFICGPDHEGSLRENNKEYFLTLHPGQKHTIQASISRMECGVGRIQPPSGSTAKEYREAREAQPKVWKWWKAGNLDNGKAYRIGIDQESTIMKWFESSTEELLRKPLDDRTDDKMSKEPIMINVTQPAEFTMKRPDTDGSLDWP
;
A
#
# COMPACT_ATOMS: atom_id res chain seq x y z
N MET A 1 3.62 22.02 -14.36
CA MET A 1 2.82 21.16 -13.48
C MET A 1 3.62 19.91 -13.17
N PRO A 2 3.84 19.55 -11.90
CA PRO A 2 4.52 18.31 -11.54
C PRO A 2 3.71 17.08 -11.96
N SER A 3 4.42 16.01 -12.31
CA SER A 3 3.85 14.66 -12.44
C SER A 3 4.81 13.64 -11.85
N ILE A 4 4.32 12.47 -11.45
CA ILE A 4 5.16 11.38 -10.94
C ILE A 4 5.09 10.22 -11.92
N GLU A 5 6.24 9.73 -12.35
CA GLU A 5 6.33 8.47 -13.09
C GLU A 5 6.54 7.32 -12.11
N ALA A 6 5.83 6.22 -12.32
CA ALA A 6 5.97 4.99 -11.56
C ALA A 6 6.44 3.86 -12.46
N ARG A 7 7.48 3.16 -12.01
CA ARG A 7 7.98 1.91 -12.60
C ARG A 7 7.77 0.79 -11.60
N ILE A 8 7.04 -0.24 -12.02
CA ILE A 8 6.66 -1.36 -11.17
C ILE A 8 7.48 -2.59 -11.60
N SER A 9 7.97 -3.34 -10.62
CA SER A 9 8.59 -4.65 -10.83
C SER A 9 8.12 -5.63 -9.76
N THR A 10 8.23 -6.92 -10.06
CA THR A 10 7.94 -8.01 -9.13
C THR A 10 9.20 -8.84 -8.89
N SER A 11 9.29 -9.51 -7.74
CA SER A 11 10.38 -10.45 -7.45
C SER A 11 10.39 -11.66 -8.38
N SER A 12 9.24 -12.00 -8.96
CA SER A 12 9.05 -13.12 -9.89
C SER A 12 7.89 -12.82 -10.86
N PRO A 13 7.94 -13.29 -12.12
CA PRO A 13 6.79 -13.25 -13.03
C PRO A 13 5.71 -14.28 -12.67
N VAL A 14 6.00 -15.20 -11.74
CA VAL A 14 5.04 -16.18 -11.23
C VAL A 14 4.95 -16.02 -9.72
N PHE A 15 3.73 -15.82 -9.23
CA PHE A 15 3.44 -15.89 -7.80
C PHE A 15 2.90 -17.28 -7.46
N ASP A 16 3.77 -18.12 -6.92
CA ASP A 16 3.46 -19.52 -6.56
C ASP A 16 3.25 -19.64 -5.05
N LEU A 17 2.05 -20.07 -4.64
CA LEU A 17 1.74 -20.26 -3.23
C LEU A 17 2.48 -21.44 -2.58
N GLU A 18 3.05 -22.36 -3.38
CA GLU A 18 3.94 -23.42 -2.88
C GLU A 18 5.35 -22.89 -2.55
N SER A 19 5.70 -21.68 -3.02
CA SER A 19 7.00 -21.07 -2.75
C SER A 19 7.17 -20.72 -1.27
N GLU A 20 8.40 -20.86 -0.77
CA GLU A 20 8.78 -20.36 0.56
C GLU A 20 9.01 -18.83 0.57
N HIS A 21 9.05 -18.19 -0.60
CA HIS A 21 9.43 -16.78 -0.71
C HIS A 21 8.20 -15.88 -0.88
N ASP A 22 8.25 -14.73 -0.22
CA ASP A 22 7.28 -13.66 -0.42
C ASP A 22 7.27 -13.17 -1.87
N HIS A 23 6.11 -12.75 -2.34
CA HIS A 23 5.98 -12.06 -3.61
C HIS A 23 6.08 -10.55 -3.38
N THR A 24 7.25 -10.01 -3.69
CA THR A 24 7.57 -8.60 -3.49
C THR A 24 7.28 -7.81 -4.76
N ILE A 25 6.58 -6.70 -4.60
CA ILE A 25 6.28 -5.71 -5.62
C ILE A 25 7.05 -4.45 -5.25
N THR A 26 7.85 -3.95 -6.18
CA THR A 26 8.62 -2.71 -6.01
C THR A 26 8.05 -1.65 -6.93
N VAL A 27 7.75 -0.47 -6.38
CA VAL A 27 7.33 0.71 -7.13
C VAL A 27 8.38 1.78 -6.97
N ASP A 28 9.10 2.07 -8.05
CA ASP A 28 10.04 3.17 -8.12
C ASP A 28 9.33 4.40 -8.68
N LEU A 29 9.29 5.47 -7.88
CA LEU A 29 8.70 6.76 -8.21
C LEU A 29 9.78 7.77 -8.60
N PHE A 30 9.51 8.51 -9.68
CA PHE A 30 10.37 9.56 -10.20
C PHE A 30 9.58 10.86 -10.40
N LEU A 31 10.02 11.92 -9.73
CA LEU A 31 9.40 13.23 -9.88
C LEU A 31 9.79 13.87 -11.21
N GLN A 32 8.81 14.13 -12.06
CA GLN A 32 8.93 14.94 -13.27
C GLN A 32 8.57 16.38 -12.95
N HIS A 33 9.54 17.09 -12.35
CA HIS A 33 9.44 18.49 -11.97
C HIS A 33 10.84 19.09 -11.81
N SER A 34 10.98 20.42 -11.87
CA SER A 34 12.29 21.08 -11.68
C SER A 34 12.63 21.34 -10.21
N ARG A 35 11.65 21.22 -9.31
CA ARG A 35 11.78 21.49 -7.87
C ARG A 35 11.20 20.34 -7.05
N PRO A 36 11.68 20.11 -5.82
CA PRO A 36 11.10 19.13 -4.92
C PRO A 36 9.63 19.43 -4.64
N ILE A 37 8.88 18.38 -4.35
CA ILE A 37 7.51 18.48 -3.84
C ILE A 37 7.41 17.75 -2.50
N THR A 38 6.70 18.34 -1.55
CA THR A 38 6.39 17.73 -0.25
C THR A 38 4.89 17.58 -0.09
N PHE A 39 4.41 16.40 0.30
CA PHE A 39 2.99 16.13 0.51
C PHE A 39 2.76 15.21 1.68
N LEU A 40 1.56 15.27 2.25
CA LEU A 40 1.13 14.38 3.33
C LEU A 40 0.87 12.98 2.76
N THR A 41 1.48 11.95 3.32
CA THR A 41 1.27 10.54 2.92
C THR A 41 0.10 9.89 3.64
N GLN A 42 -0.38 10.49 4.73
CA GLN A 42 -1.55 10.02 5.43
C GLN A 42 -2.76 9.95 4.48
N ASN A 43 -3.49 8.85 4.51
CA ASN A 43 -4.62 8.55 3.62
C ASN A 43 -4.26 8.31 2.14
N LEU A 44 -2.99 8.42 1.74
CA LEU A 44 -2.52 7.96 0.44
C LEU A 44 -2.06 6.50 0.56
N ARG A 45 -2.97 5.58 0.21
CA ARG A 45 -2.81 4.15 0.48
C ARG A 45 -1.59 3.51 -0.16
N LEU A 46 -1.12 4.06 -1.28
CA LEU A 46 0.13 3.62 -1.90
C LEU A 46 1.33 3.73 -0.95
N PHE A 47 1.37 4.74 -0.07
CA PHE A 47 2.51 4.98 0.82
C PHE A 47 2.35 4.34 2.19
N ASP A 48 1.13 4.26 2.74
CA ASP A 48 0.90 3.71 4.08
C ASP A 48 0.62 2.19 4.10
N SER A 49 0.00 1.66 3.04
CA SER A 49 -0.55 0.31 2.99
C SER A 49 -0.83 -0.08 1.53
N PRO A 50 0.21 -0.17 0.68
CA PRO A 50 0.07 -0.30 -0.78
C PRO A 50 -0.76 -1.50 -1.24
N MET A 51 -0.88 -2.55 -0.42
CA MET A 51 -1.66 -3.74 -0.77
C MET A 51 -3.17 -3.60 -0.53
N ASN A 52 -3.65 -2.51 0.05
CA ASN A 52 -5.07 -2.27 0.33
C ASN A 52 -5.74 -1.48 -0.80
N LYS A 53 -7.07 -1.49 -0.83
CA LYS A 53 -7.84 -0.65 -1.77
C LYS A 53 -7.40 0.82 -1.65
N GLY A 54 -7.21 1.48 -2.80
CA GLY A 54 -6.68 2.83 -2.91
C GLY A 54 -5.18 2.91 -3.14
N GLY A 55 -4.45 1.78 -3.05
CA GLY A 55 -3.00 1.67 -3.29
C GLY A 55 -2.67 1.03 -4.63
N LEU A 56 -2.19 -0.21 -4.63
CA LEU A 56 -1.92 -1.01 -5.82
C LEU A 56 -3.20 -1.69 -6.33
N THR A 57 -3.36 -1.70 -7.66
CA THR A 57 -4.44 -2.42 -8.35
C THR A 57 -3.90 -3.66 -9.05
N PHE A 58 -4.74 -4.69 -9.19
CA PHE A 58 -4.41 -5.94 -9.87
C PHE A 58 -5.50 -6.21 -10.89
N THR A 59 -5.19 -5.97 -12.16
CA THR A 59 -6.17 -6.11 -13.25
C THR A 59 -5.91 -7.43 -13.96
N ASP A 60 -6.93 -8.29 -14.04
CA ASP A 60 -6.89 -9.51 -14.86
C ASP A 60 -6.57 -9.12 -16.30
N SER A 61 -5.43 -9.56 -16.82
CA SER A 61 -4.93 -9.14 -18.13
C SER A 61 -5.80 -9.64 -19.29
N GLN A 62 -6.62 -10.67 -19.07
CA GLN A 62 -7.52 -11.22 -20.08
C GLN A 62 -8.87 -10.50 -20.10
N THR A 63 -9.45 -10.24 -18.92
CA THR A 63 -10.81 -9.69 -18.81
C THR A 63 -10.84 -8.17 -18.59
N GLY A 64 -9.71 -7.57 -18.22
CA GLY A 64 -9.63 -6.16 -17.81
C GLY A 64 -10.31 -5.87 -16.47
N THR A 65 -10.75 -6.89 -15.73
CA THR A 65 -11.45 -6.73 -14.45
C THR A 65 -10.45 -6.62 -13.31
N GLU A 66 -10.65 -5.64 -12.42
CA GLU A 66 -9.82 -5.49 -11.23
C GLU A 66 -10.19 -6.54 -10.16
N ALA A 67 -9.17 -7.24 -9.65
CA ALA A 67 -9.30 -8.12 -8.50
C ALA A 67 -9.61 -7.31 -7.25
N ARG A 68 -10.64 -7.71 -6.50
CA ARG A 68 -11.06 -7.01 -5.28
C ARG A 68 -9.90 -6.92 -4.29
N ARG A 69 -9.76 -5.78 -3.62
CA ARG A 69 -8.80 -5.58 -2.54
C ARG A 69 -9.50 -5.33 -1.20
N ASN A 70 -8.87 -5.76 -0.13
CA ASN A 70 -9.35 -5.48 1.21
C ASN A 70 -9.26 -3.98 1.47
N ARG A 71 -10.33 -3.42 2.04
CA ARG A 71 -10.35 -2.05 2.56
C ARG A 71 -10.12 -2.12 4.06
N ILE A 72 -8.90 -1.83 4.51
CA ILE A 72 -8.59 -1.69 5.92
C ILE A 72 -8.54 -0.20 6.22
N PHE A 73 -9.43 0.27 7.08
CA PHE A 73 -9.35 1.61 7.63
C PHE A 73 -8.47 1.58 8.87
N ILE A 74 -7.25 2.06 8.74
CA ILE A 74 -6.44 2.44 9.90
C ILE A 74 -6.81 3.89 10.20
N CYS A 75 -7.63 4.10 11.23
CA CYS A 75 -7.91 5.44 11.75
C CYS A 75 -6.67 5.90 12.54
N GLY A 76 -5.79 6.64 11.88
CA GLY A 76 -4.78 7.45 12.57
C GLY A 76 -5.39 8.77 13.03
N PRO A 77 -4.81 9.46 14.02
CA PRO A 77 -5.19 10.84 14.30
C PRO A 77 -5.03 11.68 13.03
N ASP A 78 -6.05 12.44 12.64
CA ASP A 78 -5.94 13.33 11.49
C ASP A 78 -4.81 14.34 11.77
N HIS A 79 -3.71 14.24 11.01
CA HIS A 79 -2.62 15.21 11.09
C HIS A 79 -2.90 16.39 10.16
N GLU A 80 -4.15 16.85 10.15
CA GLU A 80 -4.51 18.11 9.52
C GLU A 80 -3.77 19.26 10.20
N GLY A 81 -3.14 20.12 9.40
CA GLY A 81 -2.48 21.32 9.90
C GLY A 81 -1.05 21.48 9.42
N SER A 82 -0.36 22.47 9.99
CA SER A 82 0.95 22.86 9.51
C SER A 82 2.00 21.75 9.64
N LEU A 83 2.90 21.65 8.67
CA LEU A 83 4.13 20.86 8.80
C LEU A 83 4.95 21.38 10.00
N ARG A 84 5.45 20.47 10.83
CA ARG A 84 6.22 20.73 12.07
C ARG A 84 7.25 19.62 12.28
N GLU A 85 8.22 19.87 13.15
CA GLU A 85 9.24 18.85 13.47
C GLU A 85 8.66 17.58 14.09
N ASN A 86 7.54 17.68 14.82
CA ASN A 86 6.91 16.56 15.52
C ASN A 86 5.87 15.80 14.69
N ASN A 87 5.66 16.16 13.42
CA ASN A 87 4.75 15.46 12.50
C ASN A 87 5.36 15.29 11.09
N LYS A 88 6.65 15.61 10.91
CA LYS A 88 7.31 15.60 9.59
C LYS A 88 7.36 14.22 8.96
N GLU A 89 7.28 13.16 9.74
CA GLU A 89 7.26 11.77 9.32
C GLU A 89 6.01 11.41 8.49
N TYR A 90 4.92 12.17 8.63
CA TYR A 90 3.72 12.01 7.80
C TYR A 90 3.84 12.73 6.45
N PHE A 91 4.94 13.45 6.22
CA PHE A 91 5.20 14.14 4.96
C PHE A 91 6.33 13.44 4.21
N LEU A 92 6.12 13.26 2.91
CA LEU A 92 7.14 12.75 2.00
C LEU A 92 7.58 13.88 1.08
N THR A 93 8.90 14.03 0.92
CA THR A 93 9.48 14.85 -0.14
C THR A 93 9.97 13.97 -1.27
N LEU A 94 9.56 14.28 -2.49
CA LEU A 94 10.17 13.75 -3.71
C LEU A 94 11.07 14.82 -4.31
N HIS A 95 12.31 14.45 -4.64
CA HIS A 95 13.27 15.34 -5.29
C HIS A 95 13.40 15.00 -6.78
N PRO A 96 13.55 16.02 -7.65
CA PRO A 96 13.86 15.79 -9.07
C PRO A 96 15.12 14.95 -9.23
N GLY A 97 15.06 13.97 -10.14
CA GLY A 97 16.19 13.07 -10.43
C GLY A 97 16.53 12.06 -9.33
N GLN A 98 15.82 12.07 -8.19
CA GLN A 98 15.96 11.06 -7.16
C GLN A 98 14.85 10.02 -7.24
N LYS A 99 15.24 8.77 -7.03
CA LYS A 99 14.33 7.63 -6.98
C LYS A 99 13.77 7.47 -5.57
N HIS A 100 12.46 7.38 -5.45
CA HIS A 100 11.80 6.95 -4.21
C HIS A 100 11.20 5.56 -4.42
N THR A 101 11.48 4.63 -3.51
CA THR A 101 11.06 3.23 -3.66
C THR A 101 10.02 2.88 -2.61
N ILE A 102 8.88 2.39 -3.07
CA ILE A 102 7.85 1.76 -2.23
C ILE A 102 7.95 0.26 -2.44
N GLN A 103 8.01 -0.49 -1.34
CA GLN A 103 7.97 -1.95 -1.37
C GLN A 103 6.65 -2.44 -0.76
N ALA A 104 6.02 -3.36 -1.46
CA ALA A 104 4.84 -4.06 -1.00
C ALA A 104 5.08 -5.56 -1.13
N SER A 105 4.57 -6.36 -0.20
CA SER A 105 4.68 -7.81 -0.29
C SER A 105 3.35 -8.50 -0.05
N ILE A 106 3.16 -9.59 -0.78
CA ILE A 106 2.27 -10.67 -0.41
C ILE A 106 3.13 -11.70 0.32
N SER A 107 2.90 -11.82 1.62
CA SER A 107 3.65 -12.69 2.52
C SER A 107 2.71 -13.67 3.22
N ARG A 108 3.26 -14.79 3.65
CA ARG A 108 2.56 -15.74 4.52
C ARG A 108 2.32 -15.11 5.89
N MET A 109 1.14 -15.33 6.46
CA MET A 109 0.82 -14.87 7.81
C MET A 109 0.26 -16.02 8.63
N GLU A 110 0.78 -16.17 9.84
CA GLU A 110 0.24 -17.13 10.80
C GLU A 110 -1.15 -16.67 11.25
N CYS A 111 -2.13 -17.53 11.04
CA CYS A 111 -3.54 -17.27 11.31
C CYS A 111 -4.11 -18.39 12.19
N GLY A 112 -5.07 -18.05 13.06
CA GLY A 112 -5.82 -19.05 13.81
C GLY A 112 -6.83 -19.79 12.93
N VAL A 113 -6.99 -21.09 13.15
CA VAL A 113 -7.96 -21.93 12.41
C VAL A 113 -9.39 -21.70 12.93
N GLY A 114 -10.23 -21.08 12.12
CA GLY A 114 -11.65 -20.81 12.43
C GLY A 114 -11.90 -19.48 13.15
N ARG A 115 -13.17 -19.19 13.47
CA ARG A 115 -13.56 -18.00 14.25
C ARG A 115 -13.57 -18.34 15.74
N ILE A 116 -12.95 -17.48 16.54
CA ILE A 116 -13.13 -17.51 18.00
C ILE A 116 -14.47 -16.86 18.31
N GLN A 117 -15.42 -17.64 18.81
CA GLN A 117 -16.66 -17.13 19.37
C GLN A 117 -16.57 -17.24 20.90
N PRO A 118 -16.12 -16.17 21.59
CA PRO A 118 -16.14 -16.18 23.04
C PRO A 118 -17.59 -16.18 23.54
N PRO A 119 -17.88 -16.88 24.66
CA PRO A 119 -19.16 -16.76 25.35
C PRO A 119 -19.54 -15.31 25.66
N SER A 120 -20.85 -15.03 25.77
CA SER A 120 -21.32 -13.71 26.19
C SER A 120 -20.80 -13.37 27.59
N GLY A 121 -20.16 -12.21 27.73
CA GLY A 121 -19.56 -11.78 29.00
C GLY A 121 -18.07 -12.11 29.16
N SER A 122 -17.43 -12.74 28.17
CA SER A 122 -15.99 -13.01 28.22
C SER A 122 -15.14 -11.74 28.33
N THR A 123 -14.07 -11.85 29.11
CA THR A 123 -13.08 -10.78 29.28
C THR A 123 -12.10 -10.72 28.11
N ALA A 124 -11.43 -9.58 27.93
CA ALA A 124 -10.36 -9.43 26.94
C ALA A 124 -9.21 -10.43 27.17
N LYS A 125 -9.00 -10.87 28.42
CA LYS A 125 -7.99 -11.86 28.79
C LYS A 125 -8.37 -13.26 28.29
N GLU A 126 -9.60 -13.70 28.56
CA GLU A 126 -10.13 -14.99 28.09
C GLU A 126 -10.14 -15.08 26.56
N TYR A 127 -10.47 -13.97 25.88
CA TYR A 127 -10.40 -13.93 24.42
C TYR A 127 -8.95 -14.07 23.91
N ARG A 128 -7.98 -13.45 24.59
CA ARG A 128 -6.56 -13.57 24.25
C ARG A 128 -6.06 -15.01 24.47
N GLU A 129 -6.38 -15.60 25.61
CA GLU A 129 -6.05 -17.00 25.93
C GLU A 129 -6.65 -17.97 24.91
N ALA A 130 -7.92 -17.78 24.53
CA ALA A 130 -8.56 -18.58 23.48
C ALA A 130 -7.87 -18.40 22.11
N ARG A 131 -7.41 -17.18 21.78
CA ARG A 131 -6.66 -16.91 20.54
C ARG A 131 -5.29 -17.52 20.53
N GLU A 132 -4.62 -17.58 21.67
CA GLU A 132 -3.31 -18.21 21.82
C GLU A 132 -3.42 -19.74 21.78
N ALA A 133 -4.46 -20.31 22.37
CA ALA A 133 -4.73 -21.76 22.35
C ALA A 133 -5.23 -22.28 20.98
N GLN A 134 -5.68 -21.38 20.10
CA GLN A 134 -6.19 -21.76 18.78
C GLN A 134 -5.07 -22.34 17.90
N PRO A 135 -5.29 -23.50 17.22
CA PRO A 135 -4.35 -24.02 16.24
C PRO A 135 -3.99 -22.96 15.20
N LYS A 136 -2.70 -22.92 14.83
CA LYS A 136 -2.15 -21.96 13.89
C LYS A 136 -1.87 -22.61 12.54
N VAL A 137 -2.18 -21.89 11.48
CA VAL A 137 -1.89 -22.26 10.09
C VAL A 137 -1.31 -21.05 9.37
N TRP A 138 -0.42 -21.30 8.41
CA TRP A 138 0.10 -20.25 7.55
C TRP A 138 -0.84 -20.04 6.37
N LYS A 139 -1.25 -18.79 6.15
CA LYS A 139 -2.14 -18.42 5.05
C LYS A 139 -1.57 -17.31 4.19
N TRP A 140 -1.87 -17.39 2.89
CA TRP A 140 -1.61 -16.32 1.92
C TRP A 140 -2.75 -15.31 1.86
N TRP A 141 -3.10 -14.69 2.99
CA TRP A 141 -4.32 -13.88 3.14
C TRP A 141 -4.52 -12.81 2.06
N LYS A 142 -3.44 -12.12 1.65
CA LYS A 142 -3.49 -11.05 0.63
C LYS A 142 -3.65 -11.54 -0.81
N ALA A 143 -3.62 -12.86 -1.03
CA ALA A 143 -3.80 -13.52 -2.32
C ALA A 143 -5.25 -14.01 -2.55
N GLY A 144 -6.15 -13.86 -1.56
CA GLY A 144 -7.48 -14.49 -1.61
C GLY A 144 -8.39 -14.09 -2.77
N ASN A 145 -8.16 -12.94 -3.37
CA ASN A 145 -8.92 -12.45 -4.53
C ASN A 145 -8.17 -12.66 -5.87
N LEU A 146 -7.09 -13.46 -5.87
CA LEU A 146 -6.34 -13.82 -7.05
C LEU A 146 -6.65 -15.27 -7.43
N ASP A 147 -7.16 -15.47 -8.64
CA ASP A 147 -7.59 -16.77 -9.14
C ASP A 147 -6.39 -17.54 -9.72
N ASN A 148 -6.42 -18.86 -9.59
CA ASN A 148 -5.37 -19.74 -10.13
C ASN A 148 -5.25 -19.60 -11.65
N GLY A 149 -4.02 -19.62 -12.16
CA GLY A 149 -3.71 -19.60 -13.59
C GLY A 149 -3.93 -18.26 -14.29
N LYS A 150 -4.44 -17.24 -13.59
CA LYS A 150 -4.65 -15.92 -14.17
C LYS A 150 -3.40 -15.05 -14.12
N ALA A 151 -3.24 -14.23 -15.15
CA ALA A 151 -2.25 -13.17 -15.20
C ALA A 151 -2.86 -11.85 -14.73
N TYR A 152 -2.14 -11.16 -13.86
CA TYR A 152 -2.55 -9.87 -13.29
C TYR A 152 -1.53 -8.80 -13.63
N ARG A 153 -2.00 -7.73 -14.27
CA ARG A 153 -1.26 -6.49 -14.46
C ARG A 153 -1.36 -5.62 -13.22
N ILE A 154 -0.21 -5.19 -12.71
CA ILE A 154 -0.11 -4.32 -11.54
C ILE A 154 -0.21 -2.86 -11.99
N GLY A 155 -1.07 -2.11 -11.32
CA GLY A 155 -1.24 -0.67 -11.48
C GLY A 155 -1.24 0.06 -10.14
N ILE A 156 -1.51 1.37 -10.21
CA ILE A 156 -1.72 2.24 -9.06
C ILE A 156 -3.14 2.78 -9.17
N ASP A 157 -3.87 2.75 -8.06
CA ASP A 157 -5.24 3.23 -7.94
C ASP A 157 -5.28 4.75 -8.13
N GLN A 158 -6.34 5.26 -8.76
CA GLN A 158 -6.55 6.69 -8.93
C GLN A 158 -6.76 7.41 -7.58
N GLU A 159 -7.24 6.70 -6.55
CA GLU A 159 -7.33 7.21 -5.18
C GLU A 159 -5.94 7.56 -4.59
N SER A 160 -4.83 7.10 -5.21
CA SER A 160 -3.46 7.51 -4.85
C SER A 160 -3.02 8.87 -5.41
N THR A 161 -3.92 9.62 -6.06
CA THR A 161 -3.63 10.96 -6.57
C THR A 161 -3.31 11.92 -5.42
N ILE A 162 -2.20 12.65 -5.55
CA ILE A 162 -1.81 13.65 -4.55
C ILE A 162 -2.60 14.92 -4.81
N MET A 163 -3.52 15.25 -3.91
CA MET A 163 -4.45 16.37 -4.07
C MET A 163 -3.91 17.71 -3.55
N LYS A 164 -2.95 17.67 -2.60
CA LYS A 164 -2.34 18.86 -2.00
C LYS A 164 -0.85 18.64 -1.79
N TRP A 165 -0.04 19.65 -2.07
CA TRP A 165 1.42 19.56 -1.95
C TRP A 165 2.09 20.94 -1.84
N PHE A 166 3.30 20.99 -1.31
CA PHE A 166 4.19 22.16 -1.31
C PHE A 166 5.27 22.04 -2.37
N GLU A 167 5.64 23.15 -3.01
CA GLU A 167 6.82 23.24 -3.88
C GLU A 167 8.07 23.64 -3.07
N SER A 168 8.64 22.69 -2.33
CA SER A 168 9.89 22.83 -1.56
C SER A 168 10.23 21.46 -0.96
N SER A 169 11.36 21.32 -0.27
CA SER A 169 11.61 20.14 0.56
C SER A 169 11.08 20.29 1.99
N THR A 170 10.88 19.18 2.70
CA THR A 170 10.53 19.18 4.13
C THR A 170 11.49 20.06 4.94
N GLU A 171 12.81 19.97 4.71
CA GLU A 171 13.84 20.72 5.43
C GLU A 171 13.78 22.22 5.15
N GLU A 172 13.47 22.62 3.92
CA GLU A 172 13.29 24.02 3.56
C GLU A 172 12.03 24.60 4.19
N LEU A 173 10.93 23.85 4.17
CA LEU A 173 9.66 24.25 4.79
C LEU A 173 9.79 24.37 6.31
N LEU A 174 10.58 23.49 6.94
CA LEU A 174 10.80 23.53 8.39
C LEU A 174 11.57 24.78 8.85
N ARG A 175 12.30 25.45 7.95
CA ARG A 175 12.95 26.75 8.21
C ARG A 175 12.03 27.95 8.01
N LYS A 176 10.88 27.78 7.34
CA LYS A 176 9.89 28.84 7.14
C LYS A 176 9.01 29.03 8.40
N PRO A 177 8.40 30.21 8.58
CA PRO A 177 7.38 30.42 9.60
C PRO A 177 6.24 29.40 9.53
N LEU A 178 5.58 29.14 10.66
CA LEU A 178 4.51 28.14 10.75
C LEU A 178 3.31 28.45 9.83
N ASP A 179 3.03 29.74 9.62
CA ASP A 179 1.93 30.22 8.79
C ASP A 179 2.15 30.01 7.28
N ASP A 180 3.41 29.74 6.87
CA ASP A 180 3.78 29.50 5.47
C ASP A 180 3.77 28.00 5.10
N ARG A 181 3.51 27.13 6.07
CA ARG A 181 3.55 25.67 5.90
C ARG A 181 2.26 25.00 6.37
N THR A 182 1.13 25.68 6.16
CA THR A 182 -0.25 25.20 6.39
C THR A 182 -0.87 24.60 5.13
N ASP A 183 -1.94 23.82 5.29
CA ASP A 183 -2.78 23.30 4.19
C ASP A 183 -3.21 24.36 3.17
N ASP A 184 -3.53 25.57 3.63
CA ASP A 184 -3.97 26.66 2.75
C ASP A 184 -2.86 27.19 1.85
N LYS A 185 -1.60 26.96 2.23
CA LYS A 185 -0.41 27.34 1.45
C LYS A 185 0.01 26.24 0.49
N MET A 186 -0.56 25.04 0.57
CA MET A 186 -0.32 23.98 -0.40
C MET A 186 -0.97 24.32 -1.73
N SER A 187 -0.30 23.95 -2.82
CA SER A 187 -0.94 23.85 -4.13
C SER A 187 -2.03 22.79 -4.08
N LYS A 188 -3.15 23.07 -4.74
CA LYS A 188 -4.33 22.18 -4.85
C LYS A 188 -4.46 21.58 -6.25
N GLU A 189 -3.42 21.72 -7.08
CA GLU A 189 -3.35 21.07 -8.38
C GLU A 189 -3.05 19.58 -8.18
N PRO A 190 -3.89 18.66 -8.71
CA PRO A 190 -3.69 17.23 -8.51
C PRO A 190 -2.44 16.73 -9.24
N ILE A 191 -1.64 15.91 -8.55
CA ILE A 191 -0.48 15.22 -9.13
C ILE A 191 -0.83 13.75 -9.32
N MET A 192 -0.95 13.36 -10.59
CA MET A 192 -1.16 11.98 -10.97
C MET A 192 0.15 11.17 -10.89
N ILE A 193 0.03 9.93 -10.43
CA ILE A 193 1.10 8.94 -10.50
C ILE A 193 0.87 8.08 -11.75
N ASN A 194 1.66 8.31 -12.78
CA ASN A 194 1.52 7.64 -14.07
C ASN A 194 2.40 6.40 -14.12
N VAL A 195 1.80 5.23 -14.25
CA VAL A 195 2.53 3.97 -14.44
C VAL A 195 3.10 3.93 -15.86
N THR A 196 4.40 4.19 -15.99
CA THR A 196 5.11 4.18 -17.29
C THR A 196 5.70 2.80 -17.61
N GLN A 197 5.98 2.00 -16.58
CA GLN A 197 6.42 0.62 -16.73
C GLN A 197 5.58 -0.26 -15.78
N PRO A 198 4.49 -0.89 -16.28
CA PRO A 198 3.72 -1.84 -15.48
C PRO A 198 4.47 -3.17 -15.34
N ALA A 199 4.16 -3.92 -14.29
CA ALA A 199 4.57 -5.30 -14.15
C ALA A 199 3.36 -6.23 -14.25
N GLU A 200 3.61 -7.48 -14.61
CA GLU A 200 2.59 -8.54 -14.60
C GLU A 200 3.13 -9.76 -13.89
N PHE A 201 2.24 -10.52 -13.26
CA PHE A 201 2.57 -11.85 -12.74
C PHE A 201 1.43 -12.83 -12.97
N THR A 202 1.77 -14.11 -13.06
CA THR A 202 0.79 -15.21 -13.11
C THR A 202 0.63 -15.85 -11.74
N MET A 203 -0.61 -16.08 -11.33
CA MET A 203 -0.93 -16.73 -10.06
C MET A 203 -0.88 -18.25 -10.20
N LYS A 204 -0.18 -18.94 -9.30
CA LYS A 204 -0.18 -20.41 -9.18
C LYS A 204 -0.62 -20.82 -7.78
N ARG A 205 -1.71 -21.57 -7.72
CA ARG A 205 -2.37 -22.03 -6.50
C ARG A 205 -2.38 -23.57 -6.45
N PRO A 206 -1.88 -24.19 -5.37
CA PRO A 206 -2.03 -25.63 -5.16
C PRO A 206 -3.41 -25.99 -4.61
N ASP A 207 -4.10 -25.02 -3.98
CA ASP A 207 -5.38 -25.21 -3.32
C ASP A 207 -6.54 -25.18 -4.32
N THR A 208 -7.19 -26.33 -4.54
CA THR A 208 -8.41 -26.41 -5.36
C THR A 208 -9.64 -25.85 -4.65
N ASP A 209 -9.63 -25.81 -3.32
CA ASP A 209 -10.76 -25.41 -2.46
C ASP A 209 -10.77 -23.91 -2.12
N GLY A 210 -9.69 -23.20 -2.45
CA GLY A 210 -9.57 -21.77 -2.19
C GLY A 210 -9.11 -21.41 -0.77
N SER A 211 -8.66 -22.38 0.03
CA SER A 211 -8.28 -22.22 1.45
C SER A 211 -7.15 -21.22 1.71
N LEU A 212 -6.27 -21.01 0.71
CA LEU A 212 -5.02 -20.25 0.81
C LEU A 212 -4.05 -20.80 1.87
N ASP A 213 -4.30 -22.03 2.31
CA ASP A 213 -3.43 -22.71 3.26
C ASP A 213 -2.10 -23.00 2.57
N TRP A 214 -1.02 -22.65 3.28
CA TRP A 214 0.30 -23.06 2.85
C TRP A 214 0.45 -24.57 3.12
N PRO A 215 0.98 -25.36 2.15
CA PRO A 215 1.13 -26.81 2.28
C PRO A 215 1.94 -27.26 3.50
#